data_AF-A0A523ZEF8-F1
#
_entry.id   AF-A0A523ZEF8-F1
#
_cell.length_a   1.000
_cell.length_b   1.000
_cell.length_c   1.000
_cell.angle_alpha   90.00
_cell.angle_beta   90.00
_cell.angle_gamma   90.00
#
_symmetry.space_group_name_H-M   'P 1'
#
loop_
_entity.id
_entity.type
_entity.pdbx_description
1 polymer ?
#
loop_
_entity_poly.entity_id
_entity_poly.type
_entity_poly.pdbx_seq_one_letter_code
_entity_poly.pdbx_strand_id
1 'polypeptide(L)'
;MYLLSSTLPSLRQLTPTISTLAVLSFHGLQLPWLGHPSQSGFTGGRLGLSLVVVFKKAKASKKMTTHPRTNHGIRKSEVIVQLIKEIADFRRFFRRTPKAERAIVFYAEHEGYYPYFEGLIKKLISEHNQTLCYVTSDPEDPILQETQSKIRTFYLNKLLALFMAHVNCKVFVMTLTDLNQFHLKRSLNPVHYVYVFHALVSTHMIYRYGAFDHYDSILCCGPHQAKEIRRHEELYGLPAKTLKAAGYYRLERIYQAYQKYSSEKSPSVTKETVLIAPSWGVANILESCGERLVELLLKEGYEVIVRPHPETIRRSPDLVSVFASEFGNNPSFTLETSVASDGSLLSADVLISDYSGIALEYAFGTERPVLFLDVPNKIRNQRYRELGIEPLELSLRSEIGVVVSPKELESVPQMISDLILNRVAYKKKIAELRNAYVYDFGHSSEIGAEYIVNIVGGMEENIAGATTADVPRSQI
;
A
#
# COMPACT_ATOMS: atom_id res chain seq x y z
N MET A 1 -19.28 -6.18 46.11
CA MET A 1 -19.58 -7.11 47.22
C MET A 1 -20.90 -7.80 46.91
N TYR A 2 -20.86 -9.04 46.41
CA TYR A 2 -21.72 -10.18 46.78
C TYR A 2 -21.24 -11.40 45.98
N LEU A 3 -20.91 -12.45 46.72
CA LEU A 3 -20.38 -13.75 46.31
C LEU A 3 -21.53 -14.77 46.18
N LEU A 4 -21.33 -15.79 45.35
CA LEU A 4 -21.68 -17.23 45.48
C LEU A 4 -21.41 -17.88 44.09
N SER A 5 -20.33 -18.65 43.87
CA SER A 5 -20.16 -20.11 44.08
C SER A 5 -21.34 -20.94 43.54
N SER A 6 -21.22 -22.07 42.84
CA SER A 6 -20.12 -22.95 42.38
C SER A 6 -20.82 -24.12 41.65
N THR A 7 -20.21 -24.72 40.62
CA THR A 7 -20.04 -26.19 40.38
C THR A 7 -20.01 -26.57 38.89
N LEU A 8 -18.96 -27.31 38.53
CA LEU A 8 -18.70 -28.02 37.27
C LEU A 8 -19.69 -29.17 37.01
N PRO A 9 -19.76 -29.68 35.76
CA PRO A 9 -19.35 -31.06 35.54
C PRO A 9 -18.43 -31.30 34.31
N SER A 10 -17.82 -32.48 34.34
CA SER A 10 -16.70 -33.01 33.57
C SER A 10 -17.00 -33.49 32.14
N LEU A 11 -16.01 -33.24 31.26
CA LEU A 11 -15.51 -34.00 30.11
C LEU A 11 -16.15 -35.36 29.72
N ARG A 12 -16.49 -35.50 28.43
CA ARG A 12 -16.06 -36.62 27.56
C ARG A 12 -16.00 -36.21 26.07
N GLN A 13 -14.77 -36.27 25.55
CA GLN A 13 -14.30 -36.74 24.23
C GLN A 13 -15.03 -36.34 22.94
N LEU A 14 -14.31 -35.65 22.05
CA LEU A 14 -14.18 -35.97 20.62
C LEU A 14 -12.94 -35.23 20.05
N THR A 15 -11.96 -36.01 19.59
CA THR A 15 -10.73 -35.56 18.91
C THR A 15 -11.00 -35.17 17.44
N PRO A 16 -10.16 -34.31 16.84
CA PRO A 16 -9.23 -34.85 15.85
C PRO A 16 -7.79 -34.29 15.93
N THR A 17 -6.83 -35.21 15.86
CA THR A 17 -5.42 -35.04 15.43
C THR A 17 -5.38 -34.52 13.98
N ILE A 18 -4.48 -33.66 13.50
CA ILE A 18 -3.01 -33.71 13.47
C ILE A 18 -2.50 -32.27 13.27
N SER A 19 -1.63 -31.78 14.15
CA SER A 19 -0.81 -30.58 13.93
C SER A 19 0.65 -30.97 14.11
N THR A 20 1.42 -30.91 13.02
CA THR A 20 2.88 -31.10 13.07
C THR A 20 3.52 -29.81 13.60
N LEU A 21 3.67 -29.72 14.92
CA LEU A 21 4.65 -28.82 15.55
C LEU A 21 6.01 -29.53 15.51
N ALA A 22 6.99 -28.94 14.83
CA ALA A 22 8.38 -29.32 15.02
C ALA A 22 8.86 -28.72 16.35
N VAL A 23 8.89 -29.54 17.40
CA VAL A 23 9.59 -29.25 18.65
C VAL A 23 11.05 -29.61 18.45
N LEU A 24 11.95 -28.63 18.54
CA LEU A 24 13.38 -28.85 18.67
C LEU A 24 13.66 -29.22 20.14
N SER A 25 13.77 -30.50 20.42
CA SER A 25 14.26 -31.00 21.71
C SER A 25 15.79 -31.08 21.68
N PHE A 26 16.47 -30.21 22.44
CA PHE A 26 17.85 -30.41 22.84
C PHE A 26 17.86 -31.38 24.04
N HIS A 27 18.56 -32.51 23.91
CA HIS A 27 18.98 -33.30 25.08
C HIS A 27 20.49 -33.11 25.27
N GLY A 28 20.84 -32.82 26.51
CA GLY A 28 22.16 -32.42 26.94
C GLY A 28 23.21 -33.52 26.87
N LEU A 29 24.47 -33.06 26.90
CA LEU A 29 25.61 -33.84 27.32
C LEU A 29 26.41 -32.97 28.29
N GLN A 30 26.67 -33.57 29.45
CA GLN A 30 27.31 -33.01 30.62
C GLN A 30 28.73 -32.50 30.34
N LEU A 31 29.09 -31.41 31.04
CA LEU A 31 30.46 -30.95 31.23
C LEU A 31 31.30 -31.97 31.98
N PRO A 32 32.61 -32.04 31.67
CA PRO A 32 33.63 -32.13 32.72
C PRO A 32 34.51 -30.89 32.70
N TRP A 33 34.70 -30.31 33.89
CA TRP A 33 35.70 -29.29 34.18
C TRP A 33 37.05 -29.96 34.45
N LEU A 34 38.12 -29.48 33.79
CA LEU A 34 39.47 -29.14 34.32
C LEU A 34 40.56 -29.30 33.22
N GLY A 35 41.35 -28.24 32.99
CA GLY A 35 42.66 -28.33 32.33
C GLY A 35 42.99 -27.22 31.32
N HIS A 36 44.00 -26.42 31.63
CA HIS A 36 44.59 -25.32 30.83
C HIS A 36 45.37 -25.81 29.56
N PRO A 37 45.94 -24.93 28.70
CA PRO A 37 45.92 -25.09 27.24
C PRO A 37 47.26 -25.54 26.64
N SER A 38 47.21 -26.19 25.47
CA SER A 38 48.38 -26.26 24.58
C SER A 38 47.99 -26.52 23.11
N GLN A 39 48.39 -25.55 22.27
CA GLN A 39 48.84 -25.57 20.87
C GLN A 39 48.44 -26.66 19.85
N SER A 40 48.35 -26.14 18.60
CA SER A 40 48.41 -26.81 17.27
C SER A 40 47.16 -27.64 16.92
N GLY A 41 46.62 -27.69 15.72
CA GLY A 41 47.04 -27.30 14.38
C GLY A 41 46.27 -28.22 13.40
N PHE A 42 46.08 -27.77 12.15
CA PHE A 42 45.67 -28.56 10.97
C PHE A 42 44.18 -28.82 10.64
N THR A 43 43.77 -28.13 9.56
CA THR A 43 43.14 -28.59 8.30
C THR A 43 41.76 -29.26 8.25
N GLY A 44 40.85 -28.58 7.54
CA GLY A 44 40.31 -29.05 6.26
C GLY A 44 39.29 -30.18 6.26
N GLY A 45 38.00 -29.83 6.14
CA GLY A 45 36.94 -30.77 5.77
C GLY A 45 35.71 -30.07 5.22
N ARG A 46 35.46 -30.17 3.90
CA ARG A 46 34.20 -29.80 3.25
C ARG A 46 33.12 -30.83 3.60
N LEU A 47 32.04 -30.41 4.24
CA LEU A 47 30.83 -31.21 4.42
C LEU A 47 29.81 -30.85 3.33
N GLY A 48 29.64 -31.76 2.37
CA GLY A 48 28.49 -31.76 1.46
C GLY A 48 27.32 -32.53 2.09
N LEU A 49 26.14 -31.92 2.15
CA LEU A 49 24.90 -32.62 2.47
C LEU A 49 24.19 -33.01 1.17
N SER A 50 24.01 -34.31 0.96
CA SER A 50 23.06 -34.87 -0.02
C SER A 50 21.78 -35.26 0.72
N LEU A 51 20.64 -34.77 0.25
CA LEU A 51 19.32 -35.14 0.75
C LEU A 51 18.73 -36.24 -0.14
N VAL A 52 18.54 -37.45 0.39
CA VAL A 52 17.82 -38.53 -0.28
C VAL A 52 16.39 -38.56 0.26
N VAL A 53 15.39 -38.39 -0.61
CA VAL A 53 13.97 -38.51 -0.28
C VAL A 53 13.44 -39.82 -0.85
N VAL A 54 12.98 -40.72 0.01
CA VAL A 54 12.32 -41.99 -0.38
C VAL A 54 10.80 -41.82 -0.28
N PHE A 55 10.08 -42.06 -1.38
CA PHE A 55 8.61 -42.09 -1.39
C PHE A 55 8.09 -43.54 -1.36
N LYS A 56 7.25 -43.86 -0.36
CA LYS A 56 6.36 -45.04 -0.39
C LYS A 56 5.00 -44.63 -0.96
N LYS A 57 4.54 -45.33 -2.00
CA LYS A 57 3.18 -45.23 -2.55
C LYS A 57 2.22 -46.09 -1.71
N ALA A 58 1.12 -45.50 -1.24
CA ALA A 58 -0.06 -46.24 -0.79
C ALA A 58 -1.21 -46.00 -1.78
N LYS A 59 -1.82 -47.08 -2.27
CA LYS A 59 -3.07 -47.06 -3.06
C LYS A 59 -4.25 -47.08 -2.10
N ALA A 60 -5.26 -46.23 -2.34
CA ALA A 60 -6.60 -46.43 -1.82
C ALA A 60 -7.64 -45.99 -2.88
N SER A 61 -8.71 -46.77 -2.96
CA SER A 61 -9.84 -46.68 -3.89
C SER A 61 -11.12 -46.41 -3.10
N LYS A 62 -11.92 -45.41 -3.49
CA LYS A 62 -13.36 -45.47 -3.84
C LYS A 62 -14.02 -44.09 -3.77
N LYS A 63 -14.98 -43.92 -4.70
CA LYS A 63 -15.84 -42.75 -4.98
C LYS A 63 -16.73 -42.33 -3.81
N MET A 64 -16.94 -41.01 -3.66
CA MET A 64 -18.22 -40.45 -3.24
C MET A 64 -18.41 -39.06 -3.87
N THR A 65 -19.57 -38.83 -4.46
CA THR A 65 -20.00 -37.65 -5.22
C THR A 65 -20.61 -36.60 -4.31
N THR A 66 -20.13 -35.35 -4.35
CA THR A 66 -20.86 -34.13 -3.94
C THR A 66 -20.31 -32.91 -4.69
N HIS A 67 -21.19 -31.97 -5.02
CA HIS A 67 -21.02 -30.74 -5.82
C HIS A 67 -19.76 -29.88 -5.56
N PRO A 68 -19.31 -29.08 -6.56
CA PRO A 68 -18.08 -28.34 -6.45
C PRO A 68 -18.26 -27.09 -5.57
N ARG A 69 -17.71 -27.15 -4.36
CA ARG A 69 -17.27 -25.94 -3.65
C ARG A 69 -16.07 -25.38 -4.40
N THR A 70 -16.20 -24.17 -4.94
CA THR A 70 -15.08 -23.40 -5.48
C THR A 70 -14.20 -22.86 -4.35
N ASN A 71 -13.46 -23.77 -3.70
CA ASN A 71 -12.32 -23.38 -2.88
C ASN A 71 -11.20 -22.91 -3.82
N HIS A 72 -10.83 -21.64 -3.74
CA HIS A 72 -9.52 -21.15 -4.20
C HIS A 72 -8.42 -21.67 -3.26
N GLY A 73 -8.25 -22.99 -3.22
CA GLY A 73 -7.13 -23.62 -2.56
C GLY A 73 -5.95 -23.61 -3.53
N ILE A 74 -4.96 -22.75 -3.27
CA ILE A 74 -3.65 -22.82 -3.94
C ILE A 74 -3.18 -24.28 -3.85
N ARG A 75 -2.94 -24.91 -5.00
CA ARG A 75 -2.58 -26.33 -5.02
C ARG A 75 -1.26 -26.48 -4.26
N LYS A 76 -1.12 -27.50 -3.41
CA LYS A 76 0.12 -27.72 -2.63
C LYS A 76 1.40 -27.67 -3.49
N SER A 77 1.30 -28.04 -4.77
CA SER A 77 2.37 -27.91 -5.77
C SER A 77 2.79 -26.46 -6.04
N GLU A 78 1.84 -25.53 -6.18
CA GLU A 78 2.09 -24.11 -6.43
C GLU A 78 2.82 -23.46 -5.25
N VAL A 79 2.41 -23.79 -4.02
CA VAL A 79 3.08 -23.30 -2.80
C VAL A 79 4.54 -23.75 -2.73
N ILE A 80 4.84 -24.99 -3.13
CA ILE A 80 6.21 -25.52 -3.15
C ILE A 80 7.04 -24.81 -4.22
N VAL A 81 6.48 -24.63 -5.43
CA VAL A 81 7.16 -23.92 -6.53
C VAL A 81 7.49 -22.48 -6.13
N GLN A 82 6.54 -21.76 -5.52
CA GLN A 82 6.76 -20.40 -5.03
C GLN A 82 7.85 -20.34 -3.96
N LEU A 83 7.88 -21.29 -3.02
CA LEU A 83 8.92 -21.34 -1.99
C LEU A 83 10.31 -21.64 -2.58
N ILE A 84 10.40 -22.51 -3.60
CA ILE A 84 11.66 -22.77 -4.30
C ILE A 84 12.16 -21.51 -5.01
N LYS A 85 11.26 -20.80 -5.72
CA LYS A 85 11.56 -19.52 -6.37
C LYS A 85 12.06 -18.50 -5.35
N GLU A 86 11.35 -18.36 -4.24
CA GLU A 86 11.70 -17.44 -3.15
C GLU A 86 13.08 -17.76 -2.54
N ILE A 87 13.38 -19.04 -2.26
CA ILE A 87 14.70 -19.45 -1.75
C ILE A 87 15.80 -19.17 -2.79
N ALA A 88 15.52 -19.40 -4.08
CA ALA A 88 16.46 -19.11 -5.15
C ALA A 88 16.73 -17.60 -5.25
N ASP A 89 15.71 -16.76 -5.14
CA ASP A 89 15.81 -15.30 -5.18
C ASP A 89 16.51 -14.73 -3.96
N PHE A 90 16.18 -15.22 -2.76
CA PHE A 90 16.90 -14.90 -1.53
C PHE A 90 18.40 -15.20 -1.68
N ARG A 91 18.75 -16.41 -2.17
CA ARG A 91 20.16 -16.78 -2.41
C ARG A 91 20.79 -15.94 -3.51
N ARG A 92 20.07 -15.63 -4.58
CA ARG A 92 20.54 -14.81 -5.70
C ARG A 92 20.89 -13.41 -5.21
N PHE A 93 19.99 -12.75 -4.48
CA PHE A 93 20.22 -11.41 -3.92
C PHE A 93 21.45 -11.35 -3.02
N PHE A 94 21.57 -12.27 -2.05
CA PHE A 94 22.65 -12.21 -1.06
C PHE A 94 24.00 -12.70 -1.60
N ARG A 95 24.01 -13.71 -2.48
CA ARG A 95 25.25 -14.41 -2.88
C ARG A 95 25.68 -14.16 -4.32
N ARG A 96 24.78 -13.75 -5.21
CA ARG A 96 25.07 -13.64 -6.66
C ARG A 96 24.95 -12.22 -7.19
N THR A 97 24.14 -11.36 -6.57
CA THR A 97 24.01 -9.96 -6.99
C THR A 97 25.17 -9.12 -6.43
N PRO A 98 25.96 -8.45 -7.28
CA PRO A 98 27.05 -7.59 -6.83
C PRO A 98 26.56 -6.45 -5.92
N LYS A 99 27.40 -6.04 -4.96
CA LYS A 99 27.06 -4.95 -4.01
C LYS A 99 26.66 -3.65 -4.72
N ALA A 100 27.32 -3.30 -5.82
CA ALA A 100 27.01 -2.10 -6.60
C ALA A 100 25.61 -2.14 -7.23
N GLU A 101 25.17 -3.31 -7.71
CA GLU A 101 23.85 -3.48 -8.35
C GLU A 101 22.68 -3.55 -7.35
N ARG A 102 22.98 -3.74 -6.06
CA ARG A 102 22.00 -3.70 -4.96
C ARG A 102 22.16 -2.47 -4.08
N ALA A 103 22.82 -1.42 -4.56
CA ALA A 103 22.96 -0.16 -3.81
C ALA A 103 21.60 0.50 -3.56
N ILE A 104 20.68 0.41 -4.52
CA ILE A 104 19.31 0.91 -4.43
C ILE A 104 18.37 -0.30 -4.47
N VAL A 105 17.51 -0.41 -3.45
CA VAL A 105 16.48 -1.46 -3.36
C VAL A 105 15.11 -0.80 -3.26
N PHE A 106 14.20 -1.16 -4.15
CA PHE A 106 12.78 -0.85 -4.04
C PHE A 106 12.03 -2.08 -3.51
N TYR A 107 11.04 -1.86 -2.65
CA TYR A 107 10.14 -2.91 -2.18
C TYR A 107 8.67 -2.55 -2.38
N ALA A 108 7.92 -3.49 -2.97
CA ALA A 108 6.48 -3.44 -3.13
C ALA A 108 5.82 -4.68 -2.49
N GLU A 109 4.71 -4.50 -1.78
CA GLU A 109 3.96 -5.66 -1.25
C GLU A 109 3.25 -6.43 -2.39
N HIS A 110 2.84 -5.72 -3.44
CA HIS A 110 2.20 -6.28 -4.63
C HIS A 110 2.28 -5.31 -5.83
N GLU A 111 1.85 -5.77 -7.00
CA GLU A 111 1.88 -5.07 -8.28
C GLU A 111 1.26 -3.66 -8.26
N GLY A 112 0.21 -3.46 -7.46
CA GLY A 112 -0.49 -2.19 -7.30
C GLY A 112 0.36 -1.05 -6.71
N TYR A 113 1.55 -1.34 -6.18
CA TYR A 113 2.48 -0.31 -5.68
C TYR A 113 3.50 0.18 -6.72
N TYR A 114 3.68 -0.53 -7.83
CA TYR A 114 4.60 -0.10 -8.90
C TYR A 114 4.30 1.33 -9.42
N PRO A 115 3.03 1.77 -9.60
CA PRO A 115 2.73 3.13 -10.07
C PRO A 115 3.28 4.26 -9.20
N TYR A 116 3.58 4.03 -7.92
CA TYR A 116 4.19 5.05 -7.04
C TYR A 116 5.71 5.13 -7.21
N PHE A 117 6.35 4.08 -7.73
CA PHE A 117 7.80 4.02 -7.96
C PHE A 117 8.20 4.28 -9.42
N GLU A 118 7.29 4.06 -10.36
CA GLU A 118 7.58 4.05 -11.80
C GLU A 118 8.37 5.29 -12.25
N GLY A 119 7.96 6.49 -11.84
CA GLY A 119 8.63 7.74 -12.20
C GLY A 119 10.06 7.83 -11.65
N LEU A 120 10.25 7.49 -10.37
CA LEU A 120 11.56 7.42 -9.73
C LEU A 120 12.48 6.41 -10.44
N ILE A 121 11.97 5.20 -10.69
CA ILE A 121 12.69 4.13 -11.37
C ILE A 121 13.13 4.57 -12.77
N LYS A 122 12.23 5.20 -13.54
CA LYS A 122 12.56 5.72 -14.88
C LYS A 122 13.70 6.73 -14.80
N LYS A 123 13.59 7.75 -13.94
CA LYS A 123 14.62 8.80 -13.78
C LYS A 123 15.97 8.26 -13.33
N LEU A 124 15.98 7.37 -12.33
CA LEU A 124 17.20 6.70 -11.86
C LEU A 124 17.93 5.96 -12.99
N ILE A 125 17.19 5.33 -13.89
CA ILE A 125 17.74 4.49 -14.97
C ILE A 125 18.17 5.32 -16.18
N SER A 126 17.31 6.22 -16.65
CA SER A 126 17.51 6.96 -17.90
C SER A 126 18.44 8.16 -17.73
N GLU A 127 18.35 8.88 -16.61
CA GLU A 127 19.09 10.13 -16.38
C GLU A 127 20.31 9.92 -15.48
N HIS A 128 20.21 9.04 -14.48
CA HIS A 128 21.30 8.79 -13.52
C HIS A 128 22.07 7.48 -13.74
N ASN A 129 21.74 6.74 -14.81
CA ASN A 129 22.40 5.49 -15.20
C ASN A 129 22.52 4.45 -14.06
N GLN A 130 21.57 4.42 -13.12
CA GLN A 130 21.60 3.51 -11.99
C GLN A 130 21.13 2.10 -12.37
N THR A 131 21.66 1.11 -11.65
CA THR A 131 21.10 -0.25 -11.58
C THR A 131 20.44 -0.41 -10.22
N LEU A 132 19.26 -1.02 -10.17
CA LEU A 132 18.50 -1.18 -8.93
C LEU A 132 17.97 -2.60 -8.78
N CYS A 133 17.68 -2.96 -7.53
CA CYS A 133 16.96 -4.17 -7.19
C CYS A 133 15.49 -3.84 -6.87
N TYR A 134 14.55 -4.55 -7.48
CA TYR A 134 13.13 -4.47 -7.17
C TYR A 134 12.70 -5.76 -6.48
N VAL A 135 12.21 -5.66 -5.26
CA VAL A 135 11.74 -6.78 -4.45
C VAL A 135 10.22 -6.70 -4.33
N THR A 136 9.53 -7.80 -4.62
CA THR A 136 8.07 -7.86 -4.51
C THR A 136 7.61 -9.09 -3.73
N SER A 137 6.51 -8.94 -2.99
CA SER A 137 5.85 -10.06 -2.30
C SER A 137 4.71 -10.68 -3.10
N ASP A 138 4.44 -10.18 -4.29
CA ASP A 138 3.47 -10.75 -5.23
C ASP A 138 4.18 -11.63 -6.27
N PRO A 139 3.88 -12.94 -6.33
CA PRO A 139 4.51 -13.85 -7.28
C PRO A 139 4.12 -13.59 -8.74
N GLU A 140 3.00 -12.88 -8.96
CA GLU A 140 2.42 -12.55 -10.26
C GLU A 140 2.68 -11.08 -10.66
N ASP A 141 3.47 -10.34 -9.88
CA ASP A 141 3.83 -8.96 -10.19
C ASP A 141 4.49 -8.89 -11.58
N PRO A 142 3.94 -8.12 -12.54
CA PRO A 142 4.46 -8.04 -13.90
C PRO A 142 5.93 -7.65 -13.97
N ILE A 143 6.42 -6.89 -12.97
CA ILE A 143 7.83 -6.51 -12.91
C ILE A 143 8.76 -7.73 -12.85
N LEU A 144 8.31 -8.89 -12.36
CA LEU A 144 9.12 -10.10 -12.31
C LEU A 144 9.47 -10.65 -13.70
N GLN A 145 8.72 -10.26 -14.73
CA GLN A 145 8.98 -10.59 -16.14
C GLN A 145 9.79 -9.51 -16.87
N GLU A 146 10.18 -8.44 -16.19
CA GLU A 146 10.98 -7.36 -16.77
C GLU A 146 12.33 -7.88 -17.28
N THR A 147 12.69 -7.47 -18.49
CA THR A 147 13.93 -7.87 -19.17
C THR A 147 14.97 -6.75 -19.21
N GLN A 148 14.60 -5.53 -18.80
CA GLN A 148 15.50 -4.40 -18.71
C GLN A 148 16.71 -4.71 -17.82
N SER A 149 17.91 -4.65 -18.41
CA SER A 149 19.15 -5.09 -17.76
C SER A 149 19.51 -4.35 -16.47
N LYS A 150 19.00 -3.12 -16.30
CA LYS A 150 19.21 -2.25 -15.13
C LYS A 150 18.25 -2.50 -13.96
N ILE A 151 17.25 -3.37 -14.11
CA ILE A 151 16.33 -3.75 -13.04
C ILE A 151 16.57 -5.22 -12.70
N ARG A 152 17.00 -5.48 -11.46
CA ARG A 152 17.14 -6.84 -10.92
C ARG A 152 15.93 -7.16 -10.06
N THR A 153 15.14 -8.14 -10.45
CA THR A 153 13.84 -8.40 -9.82
C THR A 153 13.92 -9.62 -8.90
N PHE A 154 13.24 -9.59 -7.75
CA PHE A 154 13.27 -10.67 -6.76
C PHE A 154 11.88 -10.85 -6.13
N TYR A 155 11.43 -12.10 -6.02
CA TYR A 155 10.23 -12.45 -5.29
C TYR A 155 10.57 -12.89 -3.86
N LEU A 156 10.03 -12.19 -2.86
CA LEU A 156 10.19 -12.49 -1.42
C LEU A 156 8.88 -12.23 -0.66
N ASN A 157 8.36 -13.26 -0.01
CA ASN A 157 7.12 -13.23 0.78
C ASN A 157 7.36 -13.82 2.19
N LYS A 158 7.48 -15.15 2.33
CA LYS A 158 7.71 -15.82 3.63
C LYS A 158 9.08 -15.51 4.25
N LEU A 159 10.09 -15.22 3.42
CA LEU A 159 11.44 -14.85 3.81
C LEU A 159 11.66 -13.34 3.90
N LEU A 160 10.62 -12.53 3.66
CA LEU A 160 10.73 -11.07 3.65
C LEU A 160 11.27 -10.52 4.97
N ALA A 161 10.74 -10.97 6.12
CA ALA A 161 11.21 -10.49 7.42
C ALA A 161 12.71 -10.80 7.65
N LEU A 162 13.17 -11.99 7.22
CA LEU A 162 14.57 -12.37 7.29
C LEU A 162 15.42 -11.51 6.34
N PHE A 163 14.93 -11.27 5.13
CA PHE A 163 15.58 -10.40 4.14
C PHE A 163 15.72 -8.97 4.67
N MET A 164 14.65 -8.37 5.18
CA MET A 164 14.62 -7.02 5.74
C MET A 164 15.64 -6.84 6.87
N ALA A 165 15.75 -7.82 7.76
CA ALA A 165 16.72 -7.77 8.87
C ALA A 165 18.20 -7.85 8.41
N HIS A 166 18.48 -8.37 7.21
CA HIS A 166 19.86 -8.64 6.74
C HIS A 166 20.25 -7.88 5.46
N VAL A 167 19.32 -7.19 4.80
CA VAL A 167 19.58 -6.48 3.55
C VAL A 167 20.72 -5.48 3.72
N ASN A 168 21.68 -5.50 2.81
CA ASN A 168 22.82 -4.59 2.84
C ASN A 168 22.87 -3.85 1.50
N CYS A 169 22.17 -2.73 1.47
CA CYS A 169 22.11 -1.73 0.41
C CYS A 169 22.43 -0.36 0.98
N LYS A 170 22.61 0.65 0.12
CA LYS A 170 22.76 2.05 0.57
C LYS A 170 21.41 2.67 0.85
N VAL A 171 20.48 2.54 -0.10
CA VAL A 171 19.13 3.10 -0.03
C VAL A 171 18.09 1.99 -0.17
N PHE A 172 17.09 2.02 0.70
CA PHE A 172 15.93 1.14 0.64
C PHE A 172 14.65 1.96 0.57
N VAL A 173 13.95 1.90 -0.56
CA VAL A 173 12.75 2.68 -0.88
C VAL A 173 11.51 1.79 -0.75
N MET A 174 10.49 2.24 -0.03
CA MET A 174 9.24 1.50 0.12
C MET A 174 8.04 2.41 0.39
N THR A 175 6.83 1.89 0.18
CA THR A 175 5.53 2.52 0.52
C THR A 175 4.89 1.94 1.77
N LEU A 176 5.51 0.90 2.36
CA LEU A 176 5.01 0.21 3.54
C LEU A 176 5.13 1.10 4.77
N THR A 177 4.16 1.05 5.69
CA THR A 177 4.18 1.81 6.95
C THR A 177 4.58 0.92 8.12
N ASP A 178 4.80 1.49 9.30
CA ASP A 178 5.07 0.75 10.53
C ASP A 178 6.43 -0.02 10.51
N LEU A 179 7.42 0.48 9.75
CA LEU A 179 8.79 -0.07 9.74
C LEU A 179 9.31 -0.17 11.18
N ASN A 180 9.91 -1.31 11.54
CA ASN A 180 10.47 -1.60 12.87
C ASN A 180 9.47 -1.70 14.04
N GLN A 181 8.18 -1.42 13.84
CA GLN A 181 7.15 -1.54 14.88
C GLN A 181 6.73 -3.01 15.10
N PHE A 182 6.60 -3.78 14.01
CA PHE A 182 6.12 -5.17 14.05
C PHE A 182 7.19 -6.17 13.61
N HIS A 183 6.85 -7.09 12.69
CA HIS A 183 7.71 -8.19 12.26
C HIS A 183 8.75 -7.77 11.22
N LEU A 184 8.51 -6.70 10.45
CA LEU A 184 9.50 -6.12 9.55
C LEU A 184 10.40 -5.15 10.32
N LYS A 185 11.64 -5.57 10.54
CA LYS A 185 12.65 -4.79 11.26
C LYS A 185 13.54 -4.03 10.29
N ARG A 186 14.15 -2.94 10.77
CA ARG A 186 15.29 -2.33 10.08
C ARG A 186 16.43 -3.34 9.98
N SER A 187 17.25 -3.19 8.94
CA SER A 187 18.42 -4.03 8.75
C SER A 187 19.43 -3.86 9.88
N LEU A 188 20.16 -4.94 10.18
CA LEU A 188 21.35 -4.92 11.02
C LEU A 188 22.54 -4.21 10.34
N ASN A 189 22.42 -3.89 9.05
CA ASN A 189 23.40 -3.12 8.27
C ASN A 189 23.00 -1.63 8.21
N PRO A 190 23.96 -0.71 7.95
CA PRO A 190 23.66 0.71 7.77
C PRO A 190 22.94 0.95 6.45
N VAL A 191 21.61 0.92 6.50
CA VAL A 191 20.71 1.15 5.36
C VAL A 191 19.95 2.44 5.58
N HIS A 192 19.90 3.30 4.57
CA HIS A 192 19.07 4.49 4.55
C HIS A 192 17.68 4.17 4.02
N TYR A 193 16.67 4.22 4.88
CA TYR A 193 15.28 3.93 4.54
C TYR A 193 14.54 5.20 4.10
N VAL A 194 14.04 5.16 2.87
CA VAL A 194 13.24 6.24 2.26
C VAL A 194 11.79 5.78 2.14
N TYR A 195 10.88 6.54 2.75
CA TYR A 195 9.45 6.34 2.57
C TYR A 195 8.93 7.14 1.37
N VAL A 196 8.14 6.49 0.52
CA VAL A 196 7.36 7.10 -0.56
C VAL A 196 5.89 6.94 -0.23
N PHE A 197 5.14 8.05 -0.24
CA PHE A 197 3.70 7.98 0.01
C PHE A 197 2.95 7.26 -1.10
N HIS A 198 1.90 6.55 -0.70
CA HIS A 198 0.90 5.95 -1.59
C HIS A 198 -0.48 6.62 -1.46
N ALA A 199 -0.52 7.82 -0.86
CA ALA A 199 -1.71 8.66 -0.76
C ALA A 199 -1.33 10.10 -0.36
N LEU A 200 -2.14 11.08 -0.77
CA LEU A 200 -2.00 12.50 -0.43
C LEU A 200 -2.55 12.88 0.95
N VAL A 201 -3.19 11.96 1.63
CA VAL A 201 -3.83 12.16 2.94
C VAL A 201 -2.85 12.54 4.04
N SER A 202 -3.38 12.98 5.17
CA SER A 202 -2.63 13.26 6.37
C SER A 202 -1.99 12.03 6.99
N THR A 203 -0.86 12.27 7.66
CA THR A 203 0.01 11.27 8.27
C THR A 203 -0.47 10.77 9.62
N HIS A 204 -1.40 11.48 10.28
CA HIS A 204 -1.70 11.28 11.69
C HIS A 204 -3.08 10.70 12.00
N MET A 205 -4.06 10.70 11.08
CA MET A 205 -5.42 10.17 11.33
C MET A 205 -5.64 8.77 10.75
N ILE A 206 -5.43 8.61 9.43
CA ILE A 206 -5.73 7.35 8.74
C ILE A 206 -4.58 6.34 8.75
N TYR A 207 -3.40 6.76 9.22
CA TYR A 207 -2.28 5.87 9.51
C TYR A 207 -2.26 5.51 11.00
N ARG A 208 -1.51 4.47 11.37
CA ARG A 208 -1.32 4.13 12.79
C ARG A 208 -0.40 5.13 13.45
N TYR A 209 -0.51 5.21 14.77
CA TYR A 209 0.45 5.94 15.60
C TYR A 209 1.88 5.41 15.35
N GLY A 210 2.82 6.31 15.08
CA GLY A 210 4.22 5.99 14.87
C GLY A 210 4.54 5.29 13.53
N ALA A 211 3.62 5.35 12.56
CA ALA A 211 3.76 4.69 11.25
C ALA A 211 5.02 5.09 10.47
N PHE A 212 5.59 6.26 10.76
CA PHE A 212 6.71 6.85 10.03
C PHE A 212 7.99 7.03 10.88
N ASP A 213 7.99 6.61 12.14
CA ASP A 213 9.03 6.98 13.12
C ASP A 213 10.42 6.44 12.79
N HIS A 214 10.47 5.32 12.08
CA HIS A 214 11.70 4.56 11.85
C HIS A 214 12.24 4.72 10.42
N TYR A 215 11.86 5.80 9.72
CA TYR A 215 12.45 6.19 8.43
C TYR A 215 13.53 7.24 8.61
N ASP A 216 14.56 7.18 7.76
CA ASP A 216 15.64 8.15 7.72
C ASP A 216 15.24 9.36 6.86
N SER A 217 14.50 9.11 5.78
CA SER A 217 13.92 10.16 4.95
C SER A 217 12.51 9.85 4.47
N ILE A 218 11.76 10.91 4.21
CA ILE A 218 10.40 10.84 3.67
C ILE A 218 10.30 11.79 2.48
N LEU A 219 9.90 11.25 1.33
CA LEU A 219 9.54 12.05 0.16
C LEU A 219 8.12 12.56 0.35
N CYS A 220 7.99 13.76 0.92
CA CYS A 220 6.71 14.38 1.23
C CYS A 220 6.03 14.87 -0.05
N CYS A 221 4.76 14.50 -0.23
CA CYS A 221 3.95 14.93 -1.35
C CYS A 221 3.56 16.41 -1.24
N GLY A 222 3.32 16.89 -0.03
CA GLY A 222 2.82 18.23 0.23
C GLY A 222 3.25 18.77 1.59
N PRO A 223 3.01 20.07 1.83
CA PRO A 223 3.43 20.75 3.05
C PRO A 223 2.77 20.22 4.32
N HIS A 224 1.55 19.71 4.23
CA HIS A 224 0.85 19.12 5.37
C HIS A 224 1.60 17.92 5.94
N GLN A 225 2.10 17.00 5.10
CA GLN A 225 2.84 15.83 5.56
C GLN A 225 4.13 16.23 6.29
N ALA A 226 4.90 17.16 5.72
CA ALA A 226 6.12 17.65 6.35
C ALA A 226 5.82 18.34 7.71
N LYS A 227 4.79 19.19 7.75
CA LYS A 227 4.35 19.88 8.97
C LYS A 227 3.90 18.90 10.05
N GLU A 228 3.08 17.91 9.68
CA GLU A 228 2.55 16.91 10.61
C GLU A 228 3.65 16.03 11.20
N ILE A 229 4.57 15.53 10.35
CA ILE A 229 5.68 14.69 10.80
C ILE A 229 6.62 15.49 11.70
N ARG A 230 6.99 16.72 11.32
CA ARG A 230 7.85 17.56 12.16
C ARG A 230 7.21 17.83 13.51
N ARG A 231 5.92 18.17 13.53
CA ARG A 231 5.17 18.40 14.76
C ARG A 231 5.09 17.14 15.64
N HIS A 232 4.97 15.96 15.02
CA HIS A 232 4.97 14.68 15.72
C HIS A 232 6.33 14.42 16.38
N GLU A 233 7.42 14.68 15.67
CA GLU A 233 8.77 14.54 16.22
C GLU A 233 9.01 15.46 17.42
N GLU A 234 8.61 16.73 17.32
CA GLU A 234 8.72 17.71 18.40
C GLU A 234 7.90 17.31 19.63
N LEU A 235 6.65 16.87 19.42
CA LEU A 235 5.74 16.51 20.50
C LEU A 235 6.23 15.30 21.31
N TYR A 236 6.90 14.36 20.66
CA TYR A 236 7.33 13.10 21.27
C TYR A 236 8.85 12.96 21.45
N GLY A 237 9.62 14.00 21.14
CA GLY A 237 11.08 13.98 21.25
C GLY A 237 11.75 12.95 20.34
N LEU A 238 11.21 12.73 19.14
CA LEU A 238 11.78 11.78 18.17
C LEU A 238 12.95 12.41 17.41
N PRO A 239 13.91 11.60 16.91
CA PRO A 239 14.94 12.09 16.01
C PRO A 239 14.33 12.76 14.78
N ALA A 240 14.84 13.94 14.44
CA ALA A 240 14.49 14.67 13.25
C ALA A 240 14.95 13.89 12.01
N LYS A 241 14.02 13.41 11.19
CA LYS A 241 14.33 12.80 9.89
C LYS A 241 14.39 13.82 8.77
N THR A 242 14.88 13.41 7.61
CA THR A 242 14.90 14.28 6.43
C THR A 242 13.54 14.28 5.74
N LEU A 243 12.90 15.44 5.68
CA LEU A 243 11.61 15.62 5.01
C LEU A 243 11.86 16.34 3.69
N LYS A 244 11.91 15.59 2.58
CA LYS A 244 12.14 16.15 1.25
C LYS A 244 10.80 16.57 0.65
N ALA A 245 10.66 17.85 0.29
CA ALA A 245 9.58 18.31 -0.58
C ALA A 245 9.81 17.68 -1.96
N ALA A 246 9.01 16.66 -2.29
CA ALA A 246 9.28 15.80 -3.44
C ALA A 246 8.08 15.65 -4.38
N GLY A 247 6.92 16.20 -4.05
CA GLY A 247 5.72 16.07 -4.88
C GLY A 247 5.19 14.64 -4.96
N TYR A 248 4.35 14.37 -5.97
CA TYR A 248 3.63 13.10 -6.03
C TYR A 248 3.42 12.59 -7.46
N TYR A 249 4.33 11.71 -7.90
CA TYR A 249 4.34 11.15 -9.26
C TYR A 249 3.03 10.47 -9.65
N ARG A 250 2.41 9.74 -8.72
CA ARG A 250 1.15 9.04 -9.00
C ARG A 250 0.06 10.00 -9.47
N LEU A 251 -0.03 11.17 -8.84
CA LEU A 251 -0.98 12.21 -9.25
C LEU A 251 -0.63 12.81 -10.61
N GLU A 252 0.66 13.08 -10.86
CA GLU A 252 1.13 13.58 -12.17
C GLU A 252 0.77 12.61 -13.29
N ARG A 253 0.92 11.31 -13.06
CA ARG A 253 0.52 10.25 -13.99
C ARG A 253 -0.99 10.28 -14.28
N ILE A 254 -1.83 10.38 -13.23
CA ILE A 254 -3.29 10.48 -13.41
C ILE A 254 -3.64 11.74 -14.20
N TYR A 255 -3.03 12.87 -13.87
CA TYR A 255 -3.26 14.14 -14.56
C TYR A 255 -2.90 14.06 -16.04
N GLN A 256 -1.70 13.58 -16.38
CA GLN A 256 -1.27 13.43 -17.77
C GLN A 256 -2.19 12.47 -18.55
N ALA A 257 -2.56 11.34 -17.94
CA ALA A 257 -3.49 10.39 -18.55
C ALA A 257 -4.88 11.01 -18.78
N TYR A 258 -5.36 11.83 -17.85
CA TYR A 258 -6.62 12.54 -17.97
C TYR A 258 -6.58 13.62 -19.05
N GLN A 259 -5.51 14.42 -19.15
CA GLN A 259 -5.36 15.40 -20.22
C GLN A 259 -5.44 14.73 -21.60
N LYS A 260 -4.76 13.59 -21.77
CA LYS A 260 -4.83 12.79 -23.00
C LYS A 260 -6.26 12.29 -23.25
N TYR A 261 -6.86 11.63 -22.26
CA TYR A 261 -8.23 11.11 -22.35
C TYR A 261 -9.23 12.22 -22.73
N SER A 262 -9.16 13.38 -22.09
CA SER A 262 -10.06 14.51 -22.34
C SER A 262 -9.87 15.12 -23.72
N SER A 263 -8.67 15.07 -24.30
CA SER A 263 -8.41 15.56 -25.66
C SER A 263 -8.90 14.61 -26.76
N GLU A 264 -8.94 13.31 -26.46
CA GLU A 264 -9.35 12.25 -27.39
C GLU A 264 -10.85 11.90 -27.26
N LYS A 265 -11.51 12.31 -26.18
CA LYS A 265 -12.93 12.04 -25.93
C LYS A 265 -13.80 12.79 -26.94
N SER A 266 -14.36 12.06 -27.90
CA SER A 266 -15.43 12.56 -28.77
C SER A 266 -16.64 12.99 -27.93
N PRO A 267 -17.34 14.08 -28.28
CA PRO A 267 -18.52 14.56 -27.57
C PRO A 267 -19.77 13.68 -27.80
N SER A 268 -19.62 12.37 -27.91
CA SER A 268 -20.76 11.46 -28.02
C SER A 268 -21.60 11.53 -26.74
N VAL A 269 -22.92 11.50 -26.93
CA VAL A 269 -23.89 11.37 -25.84
C VAL A 269 -23.70 9.99 -25.23
N THR A 270 -22.86 9.94 -24.21
CA THR A 270 -22.68 8.78 -23.33
C THR A 270 -23.37 9.10 -22.02
N LYS A 271 -23.96 8.07 -21.41
CA LYS A 271 -24.52 8.20 -20.06
C LYS A 271 -23.44 8.68 -19.10
N GLU A 272 -23.82 9.54 -18.17
CA GLU A 272 -22.92 10.02 -17.13
C GLU A 272 -22.44 8.84 -16.28
N THR A 273 -21.14 8.79 -16.04
CA THR A 273 -20.49 7.69 -15.32
C THR A 273 -20.17 8.10 -13.89
N VAL A 274 -20.66 7.32 -12.93
CA VAL A 274 -20.41 7.50 -11.50
C VAL A 274 -19.48 6.39 -11.02
N LEU A 275 -18.32 6.77 -10.48
CA LEU A 275 -17.42 5.85 -9.81
C LEU A 275 -17.68 5.89 -8.32
N ILE A 276 -17.95 4.74 -7.69
CA ILE A 276 -18.03 4.58 -6.24
C ILE A 276 -16.73 3.90 -5.78
N ALA A 277 -15.83 4.67 -5.16
CA ALA A 277 -14.55 4.15 -4.67
C ALA A 277 -14.33 4.56 -3.19
N PRO A 278 -14.85 3.77 -2.24
CA PRO A 278 -14.76 4.07 -0.83
C PRO A 278 -13.46 3.59 -0.19
N SER A 279 -13.24 4.05 1.03
CA SER A 279 -12.22 3.55 1.91
C SER A 279 -12.52 2.12 2.38
N TRP A 280 -11.54 1.47 3.01
CA TRP A 280 -11.74 0.20 3.71
C TRP A 280 -11.83 0.42 5.21
N GLY A 281 -12.58 -0.46 5.88
CA GLY A 281 -12.81 -0.41 7.32
C GLY A 281 -14.30 -0.48 7.65
N VAL A 282 -14.60 -0.56 8.94
CA VAL A 282 -15.97 -0.75 9.44
C VAL A 282 -16.85 0.43 9.04
N ALA A 283 -18.07 0.12 8.57
CA ALA A 283 -19.09 1.10 8.21
C ALA A 283 -18.67 2.10 7.11
N ASN A 284 -17.76 1.69 6.21
CA ASN A 284 -17.53 2.41 4.95
C ASN A 284 -18.79 2.36 4.07
N ILE A 285 -18.80 3.13 2.97
CA ILE A 285 -19.97 3.23 2.06
C ILE A 285 -20.54 1.86 1.67
N LEU A 286 -19.70 0.88 1.31
CA LEU A 286 -20.18 -0.44 0.88
C LEU A 286 -20.87 -1.19 2.02
N GLU A 287 -20.36 -1.08 3.24
CA GLU A 287 -20.95 -1.74 4.42
C GLU A 287 -22.21 -1.05 4.93
N SER A 288 -22.35 0.26 4.71
CA SER A 288 -23.43 1.05 5.31
C SER A 288 -24.63 1.29 4.38
N CYS A 289 -24.38 1.64 3.12
CA CYS A 289 -25.42 2.10 2.21
C CYS A 289 -25.15 1.82 0.73
N GLY A 290 -24.14 1.01 0.41
CA GLY A 290 -23.64 0.81 -0.94
C GLY A 290 -24.67 0.20 -1.88
N GLU A 291 -25.39 -0.84 -1.46
CA GLU A 291 -26.43 -1.48 -2.30
C GLU A 291 -27.53 -0.49 -2.68
N ARG A 292 -28.08 0.23 -1.68
CA ARG A 292 -29.11 1.26 -1.92
C ARG A 292 -28.61 2.39 -2.82
N LEU A 293 -27.36 2.82 -2.63
CA LEU A 293 -26.76 3.84 -3.48
C LEU A 293 -26.65 3.38 -4.94
N VAL A 294 -26.16 2.16 -5.16
CA VAL A 294 -26.03 1.58 -6.51
C VAL A 294 -27.41 1.44 -7.17
N GLU A 295 -28.39 0.89 -6.46
CA GLU A 295 -29.77 0.76 -6.95
C GLU A 295 -30.35 2.10 -7.37
N LEU A 296 -30.21 3.13 -6.53
CA LEU A 296 -30.68 4.49 -6.81
C LEU A 296 -30.04 5.06 -8.09
N LEU A 297 -28.71 4.99 -8.20
CA LEU A 297 -27.99 5.55 -9.35
C LEU A 297 -28.33 4.82 -10.66
N LEU A 298 -28.45 3.50 -10.62
CA LEU A 298 -28.87 2.71 -11.79
C LEU A 298 -30.30 3.07 -12.22
N LYS A 299 -31.20 3.29 -11.26
CA LYS A 299 -32.60 3.70 -11.53
C LYS A 299 -32.67 5.08 -12.20
N GLU A 300 -31.79 6.00 -11.82
CA GLU A 300 -31.66 7.33 -12.44
C GLU A 300 -30.92 7.32 -13.78
N GLY A 301 -30.47 6.14 -14.24
CA GLY A 301 -29.92 5.95 -15.58
C GLY A 301 -28.42 6.18 -15.71
N TYR A 302 -27.69 6.31 -14.60
CA TYR A 302 -26.23 6.43 -14.59
C TYR A 302 -25.54 5.11 -14.99
N GLU A 303 -24.35 5.22 -15.56
CA GLU A 303 -23.38 4.13 -15.59
C GLU A 303 -22.65 4.09 -14.25
N VAL A 304 -22.71 2.98 -13.53
CA VAL A 304 -22.21 2.87 -12.15
C VAL A 304 -21.04 1.88 -12.11
N ILE A 305 -19.89 2.37 -11.67
CA ILE A 305 -18.70 1.57 -11.44
C ILE A 305 -18.46 1.51 -9.93
N VAL A 306 -18.51 0.31 -9.33
CA VAL A 306 -18.08 0.10 -7.95
C VAL A 306 -16.65 -0.41 -7.98
N ARG A 307 -15.72 0.32 -7.35
CA ARG A 307 -14.31 -0.06 -7.21
C ARG A 307 -13.97 -0.18 -5.73
N PRO A 308 -14.17 -1.36 -5.11
CA PRO A 308 -13.82 -1.57 -3.71
C PRO A 308 -12.31 -1.40 -3.50
N HIS A 309 -11.92 -0.91 -2.32
CA HIS A 309 -10.51 -0.84 -1.94
C HIS A 309 -9.88 -2.26 -1.91
N PRO A 310 -8.60 -2.45 -2.30
CA PRO A 310 -7.95 -3.77 -2.29
C PRO A 310 -8.05 -4.51 -0.95
N GLU A 311 -7.84 -3.82 0.17
CA GLU A 311 -8.05 -4.39 1.51
C GLU A 311 -9.50 -4.86 1.78
N THR A 312 -10.52 -4.20 1.20
CA THR A 312 -11.92 -4.67 1.30
C THR A 312 -12.11 -5.96 0.52
N ILE A 313 -11.57 -6.05 -0.71
CA ILE A 313 -11.61 -7.28 -1.53
C ILE A 313 -10.94 -8.45 -0.78
N ARG A 314 -9.79 -8.18 -0.17
CA ARG A 314 -9.01 -9.18 0.56
C ARG A 314 -9.69 -9.64 1.85
N ARG A 315 -10.27 -8.72 2.63
CA ARG A 315 -10.77 -8.99 3.99
C ARG A 315 -12.25 -9.33 4.04
N SER A 316 -13.02 -8.80 3.10
CA SER A 316 -14.48 -8.92 3.04
C SER A 316 -14.95 -9.32 1.64
N PRO A 317 -14.47 -10.46 1.08
CA PRO A 317 -14.87 -10.90 -0.26
C PRO A 317 -16.38 -11.16 -0.38
N ASP A 318 -17.02 -11.60 0.71
CA ASP A 318 -18.47 -11.84 0.73
C ASP A 318 -19.25 -10.53 0.52
N LEU A 319 -18.83 -9.42 1.16
CA LEU A 319 -19.43 -8.09 0.93
C LEU A 319 -19.31 -7.67 -0.54
N VAL A 320 -18.14 -7.88 -1.15
CA VAL A 320 -17.91 -7.56 -2.56
C VAL A 320 -18.78 -8.44 -3.48
N SER A 321 -18.99 -9.70 -3.12
CA SER A 321 -19.79 -10.64 -3.90
C SER A 321 -21.27 -10.27 -3.99
N VAL A 322 -21.82 -9.58 -2.98
CA VAL A 322 -23.20 -9.08 -3.00
C VAL A 322 -23.44 -8.15 -4.19
N PHE A 323 -22.52 -7.22 -4.46
CA PHE A 323 -22.65 -6.32 -5.60
C PHE A 323 -22.61 -7.05 -6.95
N ALA A 324 -21.79 -8.12 -7.05
CA ALA A 324 -21.76 -8.95 -8.23
C ALA A 324 -23.07 -9.73 -8.43
N SER A 325 -23.67 -10.26 -7.36
CA SER A 325 -24.92 -11.02 -7.45
C SER A 325 -26.13 -10.14 -7.73
N GLU A 326 -26.24 -9.00 -7.06
CA GLU A 326 -27.40 -8.10 -7.17
C GLU A 326 -27.39 -7.30 -8.47
N PHE A 327 -26.23 -6.78 -8.88
CA PHE A 327 -26.15 -5.81 -9.98
C PHE A 327 -25.40 -6.32 -11.21
N GLY A 328 -24.72 -7.47 -11.15
CA GLY A 328 -23.84 -7.97 -12.22
C GLY A 328 -24.51 -8.26 -13.57
N ASN A 329 -25.83 -8.41 -13.61
CA ASN A 329 -26.61 -8.58 -14.84
C ASN A 329 -27.09 -7.24 -15.44
N ASN A 330 -26.90 -6.11 -14.75
CA ASN A 330 -27.27 -4.80 -15.25
C ASN A 330 -26.17 -4.30 -16.21
N PRO A 331 -26.49 -3.98 -17.47
CA PRO A 331 -25.49 -3.54 -18.45
C PRO A 331 -24.83 -2.20 -18.10
N SER A 332 -25.45 -1.40 -17.21
CA SER A 332 -24.93 -0.13 -16.73
C SER A 332 -24.16 -0.25 -15.40
N PHE A 333 -23.87 -1.47 -14.95
CA PHE A 333 -23.11 -1.74 -13.73
C PHE A 333 -21.78 -2.42 -14.04
N THR A 334 -20.71 -1.98 -13.39
CA THR A 334 -19.40 -2.63 -13.42
C THR A 334 -18.83 -2.76 -12.01
N LEU A 335 -18.43 -3.97 -11.62
CA LEU A 335 -17.63 -4.20 -10.42
C LEU A 335 -16.14 -4.31 -10.79
N GLU A 336 -15.36 -3.31 -10.43
CA GLU A 336 -13.93 -3.26 -10.71
C GLU A 336 -13.11 -3.72 -9.50
N THR A 337 -12.54 -4.92 -9.58
CA THR A 337 -11.78 -5.55 -8.49
C THR A 337 -10.26 -5.39 -8.60
N SER A 338 -9.77 -4.72 -9.64
CA SER A 338 -8.36 -4.41 -9.82
C SER A 338 -8.14 -2.91 -9.79
N VAL A 339 -7.02 -2.48 -9.21
CA VAL A 339 -6.58 -1.08 -9.20
C VAL A 339 -5.43 -0.83 -10.18
N ALA A 340 -5.12 -1.81 -11.04
CA ALA A 340 -4.00 -1.72 -11.98
C ALA A 340 -4.22 -0.68 -13.09
N SER A 341 -5.49 -0.35 -13.38
CA SER A 341 -5.87 0.62 -14.41
C SER A 341 -6.40 1.91 -13.80
N ASP A 342 -6.11 3.02 -14.48
CA ASP A 342 -6.69 4.34 -14.20
C ASP A 342 -8.02 4.56 -14.92
N GLY A 343 -8.46 3.61 -15.77
CA GLY A 343 -9.56 3.79 -16.72
C GLY A 343 -10.83 4.39 -16.12
N SER A 344 -11.33 3.85 -14.99
CA SER A 344 -12.56 4.40 -14.39
C SER A 344 -12.36 5.72 -13.66
N LEU A 345 -11.14 6.05 -13.20
CA LEU A 345 -10.84 7.40 -12.74
C LEU A 345 -10.93 8.41 -13.89
N LEU A 346 -10.43 8.04 -15.07
CA LEU A 346 -10.44 8.94 -16.23
C LEU A 346 -11.86 9.11 -16.81
N SER A 347 -12.64 8.03 -16.86
CA SER A 347 -13.96 8.04 -17.50
C SER A 347 -15.06 8.62 -16.61
N ALA A 348 -14.99 8.46 -15.29
CA ALA A 348 -16.04 8.89 -14.37
C ALA A 348 -16.23 10.40 -14.35
N ASP A 349 -17.47 10.86 -14.55
CA ASP A 349 -17.85 12.27 -14.51
C ASP A 349 -17.94 12.78 -13.06
N VAL A 350 -18.29 11.90 -12.11
CA VAL A 350 -18.23 12.15 -10.67
C VAL A 350 -17.70 10.91 -9.93
N LEU A 351 -16.85 11.14 -8.94
CA LEU A 351 -16.46 10.15 -7.93
C LEU A 351 -17.35 10.31 -6.69
N ILE A 352 -17.90 9.19 -6.18
CA ILE A 352 -18.46 9.07 -4.83
C ILE A 352 -17.44 8.36 -3.95
N SER A 353 -17.04 9.02 -2.86
CA SER A 353 -16.08 8.47 -1.89
C SER A 353 -16.39 8.92 -0.46
N ASP A 354 -15.54 8.54 0.48
CA ASP A 354 -15.62 8.86 1.90
C ASP A 354 -14.31 9.52 2.39
N TYR A 355 -13.44 8.79 3.09
CA TYR A 355 -12.13 9.22 3.61
C TYR A 355 -10.98 8.53 2.85
N SER A 356 -11.24 8.06 1.64
CA SER A 356 -10.24 7.39 0.81
C SER A 356 -9.28 8.39 0.18
N GLY A 357 -7.98 8.04 0.13
CA GLY A 357 -6.97 8.86 -0.54
C GLY A 357 -7.22 9.04 -2.03
N ILE A 358 -7.95 8.10 -2.66
CA ILE A 358 -8.33 8.18 -4.08
C ILE A 358 -9.18 9.43 -4.39
N ALA A 359 -9.89 9.98 -3.40
CA ALA A 359 -10.68 11.19 -3.60
C ALA A 359 -9.81 12.40 -3.93
N LEU A 360 -8.67 12.55 -3.24
CA LEU A 360 -7.70 13.60 -3.53
C LEU A 360 -7.00 13.35 -4.87
N GLU A 361 -6.67 12.09 -5.18
CA GLU A 361 -6.05 11.72 -6.46
C GLU A 361 -6.97 11.99 -7.65
N TYR A 362 -8.24 11.62 -7.53
CA TYR A 362 -9.25 11.88 -8.55
C TYR A 362 -9.46 13.38 -8.73
N ALA A 363 -9.71 14.12 -7.64
CA ALA A 363 -9.97 15.54 -7.72
C ALA A 363 -8.78 16.27 -8.33
N PHE A 364 -7.59 16.15 -7.75
CA PHE A 364 -6.41 16.86 -8.25
C PHE A 364 -5.94 16.35 -9.62
N GLY A 365 -6.17 15.09 -9.95
CA GLY A 365 -5.71 14.49 -11.20
C GLY A 365 -6.63 14.82 -12.38
N THR A 366 -7.94 14.74 -12.17
CA THR A 366 -8.94 14.98 -13.23
C THR A 366 -9.50 16.41 -13.22
N GLU A 367 -9.24 17.15 -12.15
CA GLU A 367 -9.82 18.47 -11.88
C GLU A 367 -11.36 18.45 -11.88
N ARG A 368 -11.95 17.30 -11.51
CA ARG A 368 -13.39 17.09 -11.35
C ARG A 368 -13.77 17.01 -9.87
N PRO A 369 -14.98 17.46 -9.50
CA PRO A 369 -15.44 17.41 -8.12
C PRO A 369 -15.74 15.99 -7.64
N VAL A 370 -15.78 15.85 -6.32
CA VAL A 370 -16.12 14.60 -5.62
C VAL A 370 -17.41 14.77 -4.83
N LEU A 371 -18.27 13.75 -4.81
CA LEU A 371 -19.35 13.65 -3.85
C LEU A 371 -18.89 12.77 -2.68
N PHE A 372 -18.92 13.32 -1.48
CA PHE A 372 -18.53 12.60 -0.28
C PHE A 372 -19.75 12.14 0.50
N LEU A 373 -19.81 10.85 0.83
CA LEU A 373 -20.77 10.37 1.82
C LEU A 373 -20.18 10.48 3.22
N ASP A 374 -20.93 11.10 4.13
CA ASP A 374 -20.52 11.30 5.52
C ASP A 374 -20.81 10.08 6.38
N VAL A 375 -20.10 9.01 6.07
CA VAL A 375 -20.03 7.80 6.88
C VAL A 375 -19.08 8.00 8.07
N PRO A 376 -19.04 7.10 9.06
CA PRO A 376 -18.08 7.21 10.16
C PRO A 376 -16.63 7.34 9.69
N ASN A 377 -15.87 8.24 10.33
CA ASN A 377 -14.48 8.52 9.95
C ASN A 377 -13.59 7.28 10.02
N LYS A 378 -12.75 7.11 9.00
CA LYS A 378 -11.65 6.12 9.03
C LYS A 378 -10.53 6.58 9.96
N ILE A 379 -10.62 6.25 11.24
CA ILE A 379 -9.61 6.60 12.24
C ILE A 379 -8.76 5.36 12.57
N ARG A 380 -7.48 5.38 12.22
CA ARG A 380 -6.49 4.35 12.62
C ARG A 380 -5.60 4.78 13.78
N ASN A 381 -5.58 6.08 14.08
CA ASN A 381 -4.90 6.64 15.23
C ASN A 381 -5.85 7.53 16.04
N GLN A 382 -6.27 7.06 17.21
CA GLN A 382 -7.15 7.81 18.11
C GLN A 382 -6.50 9.07 18.70
N ARG A 383 -5.16 9.17 18.62
CA ARG A 383 -4.35 10.27 19.15
C ARG A 383 -4.13 11.39 18.15
N TYR A 384 -4.73 11.33 16.96
CA TYR A 384 -4.48 12.29 15.88
C TYR A 384 -4.70 13.75 16.33
N ARG A 385 -5.66 14.00 17.22
CA ARG A 385 -5.96 15.35 17.73
C ARG A 385 -4.85 15.95 18.60
N GLU A 386 -3.98 15.13 19.19
CA GLU A 386 -2.85 15.62 20.02
C GLU A 386 -1.87 16.48 19.20
N LEU A 387 -1.84 16.32 17.88
CA LEU A 387 -0.98 17.09 16.99
C LEU A 387 -1.40 18.57 16.88
N GLY A 388 -2.67 18.89 17.16
CA GLY A 388 -3.23 20.24 16.98
C GLY A 388 -3.31 20.68 15.51
N ILE A 389 -3.24 19.73 14.57
CA ILE A 389 -3.32 19.97 13.12
C ILE A 389 -4.54 19.21 12.59
N GLU A 390 -5.43 19.90 11.90
CA GLU A 390 -6.57 19.29 11.23
C GLU A 390 -6.07 18.39 10.07
N PRO A 391 -6.54 17.13 9.98
CA PRO A 391 -6.23 16.27 8.83
C PRO A 391 -6.73 16.86 7.50
N LEU A 392 -5.89 16.80 6.47
CA LEU A 392 -6.13 17.35 5.15
C LEU A 392 -7.40 16.80 4.52
N GLU A 393 -7.62 15.49 4.63
CA GLU A 393 -8.81 14.83 4.11
C GLU A 393 -10.10 15.23 4.84
N LEU A 394 -10.03 15.84 6.02
CA LEU A 394 -11.20 16.44 6.65
C LEU A 394 -11.44 17.86 6.11
N SER A 395 -10.38 18.67 6.02
CA SER A 395 -10.50 20.07 5.60
C SER A 395 -10.84 20.24 4.12
N LEU A 396 -10.43 19.31 3.25
CA LEU A 396 -10.61 19.46 1.80
C LEU A 396 -11.92 18.94 1.24
N ARG A 397 -12.69 18.09 1.95
CA ARG A 397 -13.89 17.43 1.39
C ARG A 397 -14.94 18.41 0.89
N SER A 398 -15.24 19.45 1.66
CA SER A 398 -16.15 20.54 1.27
C SER A 398 -15.54 21.50 0.25
N GLU A 399 -14.22 21.46 0.07
CA GLU A 399 -13.52 22.37 -0.83
C GLU A 399 -13.45 21.83 -2.26
N ILE A 400 -13.24 20.52 -2.42
CA ILE A 400 -13.12 19.85 -3.71
C ILE A 400 -14.41 19.17 -4.17
N GLY A 401 -15.52 19.41 -3.46
CA GLY A 401 -16.75 18.67 -3.67
C GLY A 401 -17.85 19.03 -2.69
N VAL A 402 -18.81 18.11 -2.53
CA VAL A 402 -19.93 18.25 -1.59
C VAL A 402 -19.96 17.07 -0.62
N VAL A 403 -20.44 17.30 0.61
CA VAL A 403 -20.58 16.27 1.64
C VAL A 403 -22.05 16.02 1.92
N VAL A 404 -22.47 14.76 1.91
CA VAL A 404 -23.87 14.34 1.97
C VAL A 404 -24.06 13.30 3.05
N SER A 405 -25.10 13.43 3.86
CA SER A 405 -25.44 12.40 4.84
C SER A 405 -25.93 11.12 4.15
N PRO A 406 -25.55 9.92 4.61
CA PRO A 406 -26.18 8.67 4.16
C PRO A 406 -27.71 8.61 4.40
N LYS A 407 -28.27 9.51 5.22
CA LYS A 407 -29.72 9.64 5.42
C LYS A 407 -30.41 10.37 4.26
N GLU A 408 -29.65 11.12 3.46
CA GLU A 408 -30.12 11.98 2.37
C GLU A 408 -29.78 11.39 1.00
N LEU A 409 -29.64 10.07 0.89
CA LEU A 409 -29.24 9.42 -0.37
C LEU A 409 -30.12 9.79 -1.56
N GLU A 410 -31.41 10.04 -1.35
CA GLU A 410 -32.34 10.44 -2.42
C GLU A 410 -31.95 11.77 -3.10
N SER A 411 -31.16 12.63 -2.45
CA SER A 411 -30.65 13.87 -3.07
C SER A 411 -29.38 13.68 -3.88
N VAL A 412 -28.72 12.51 -3.80
CA VAL A 412 -27.45 12.24 -4.48
C VAL A 412 -27.53 12.44 -6.00
N PRO A 413 -28.57 11.97 -6.73
CA PRO A 413 -28.68 12.22 -8.17
C PRO A 413 -28.70 13.70 -8.53
N GLN A 414 -29.46 14.52 -7.80
CA GLN A 414 -29.50 15.96 -8.02
C GLN A 414 -28.13 16.60 -7.76
N MET A 415 -27.45 16.20 -6.68
CA MET A 415 -26.13 16.71 -6.34
C MET A 415 -25.07 16.32 -7.38
N ILE A 416 -25.15 15.12 -7.97
CA ILE A 416 -24.28 14.71 -9.09
C ILE A 416 -24.51 15.63 -10.29
N SER A 417 -25.78 15.90 -10.65
CA SER A 417 -26.11 16.83 -11.73
C SER A 417 -25.53 18.22 -11.48
N ASP A 418 -25.69 18.75 -10.26
CA ASP A 418 -25.16 20.07 -9.87
C ASP A 418 -23.62 20.11 -9.93
N LEU A 419 -22.93 19.05 -9.50
CA LEU A 419 -21.47 18.94 -9.60
C LEU A 419 -20.99 18.98 -11.06
N ILE A 420 -21.67 18.25 -11.95
CA ILE A 420 -21.35 18.19 -13.38
C ILE A 420 -21.58 19.56 -14.04
N LEU A 421 -22.71 20.20 -13.75
CA LEU A 421 -23.04 21.54 -14.23
C LEU A 421 -21.99 22.59 -13.79
N ASN A 422 -21.47 22.47 -12.56
CA ASN A 422 -20.50 23.40 -11.99
C ASN A 422 -19.02 23.00 -12.19
N ARG A 423 -18.73 22.01 -13.05
CA ARG A 423 -17.38 21.47 -13.26
C ARG A 423 -16.31 22.53 -13.54
N VAL A 424 -16.64 23.62 -14.23
CA VAL A 424 -15.68 24.69 -14.58
C VAL A 424 -15.23 25.46 -13.34
N ALA A 425 -16.16 25.74 -12.41
CA ALA A 425 -15.84 26.41 -11.16
C ALA A 425 -14.98 25.51 -10.27
N TYR A 426 -15.35 24.23 -10.15
CA TYR A 426 -14.57 23.24 -9.41
C TYR A 426 -13.18 23.05 -10.00
N LYS A 427 -13.03 22.95 -11.32
CA LYS A 427 -11.74 22.80 -11.99
C LYS A 427 -10.73 23.86 -11.53
N LYS A 428 -11.14 25.14 -11.52
CA LYS A 428 -10.28 26.24 -11.08
C LYS A 428 -9.88 26.09 -9.61
N LYS A 429 -10.86 25.90 -8.72
CA LYS A 429 -10.65 25.76 -7.27
C LYS A 429 -9.74 24.56 -6.93
N ILE A 430 -9.99 23.43 -7.58
CA ILE A 430 -9.23 22.19 -7.38
C ILE A 430 -7.78 22.36 -7.85
N ALA A 431 -7.54 23.05 -8.96
CA ALA A 431 -6.18 23.35 -9.43
C ALA A 431 -5.41 24.26 -8.45
N GLU A 432 -6.07 25.27 -7.87
CA GLU A 432 -5.49 26.13 -6.84
C GLU A 432 -5.12 25.33 -5.59
N LEU A 433 -6.01 24.46 -5.12
CA LEU A 433 -5.76 23.58 -3.97
C LEU A 433 -4.64 22.57 -4.25
N ARG A 434 -4.58 21.99 -5.45
CA ARG A 434 -3.47 21.12 -5.86
C ARG A 434 -2.13 21.85 -5.74
N ASN A 435 -2.05 23.08 -6.25
CA ASN A 435 -0.82 23.86 -6.18
C ASN A 435 -0.43 24.23 -4.74
N ALA A 436 -1.41 24.36 -3.83
CA ALA A 436 -1.16 24.64 -2.42
C ALA A 436 -0.71 23.40 -1.62
N TYR A 437 -1.19 22.21 -1.99
CA TYR A 437 -1.01 20.97 -1.21
C TYR A 437 -0.15 19.91 -1.89
N VAL A 438 0.41 20.18 -3.07
CA VAL A 438 1.33 19.29 -3.78
C VAL A 438 2.59 20.06 -4.12
N TYR A 439 3.73 19.60 -3.60
CA TYR A 439 5.03 20.15 -3.93
C TYR A 439 5.38 19.87 -5.39
N ASP A 440 6.03 20.84 -6.03
CA ASP A 440 6.76 20.68 -7.30
C ASP A 440 6.03 19.83 -8.35
N PHE A 441 4.72 20.07 -8.51
CA PHE A 441 3.87 19.27 -9.37
C PHE A 441 4.38 19.25 -10.82
N GLY A 442 4.68 18.05 -11.32
CA GLY A 442 5.30 17.81 -12.62
C GLY A 442 6.79 17.51 -12.56
N HIS A 443 7.43 17.63 -11.39
CA HIS A 443 8.87 17.45 -11.17
C HIS A 443 9.20 16.43 -10.07
N SER A 444 8.20 15.69 -9.57
CA SER A 444 8.37 14.84 -8.40
C SER A 444 9.42 13.74 -8.56
N SER A 445 9.49 13.17 -9.77
CA SER A 445 10.39 12.06 -10.06
C SER A 445 11.84 12.52 -10.21
N GLU A 446 12.07 13.69 -10.81
CA GLU A 446 13.39 14.32 -10.85
C GLU A 446 13.93 14.53 -9.43
N ILE A 447 13.15 15.22 -8.59
CA ILE A 447 13.56 15.58 -7.23
C ILE A 447 13.82 14.35 -6.38
N GLY A 448 12.93 13.36 -6.43
CA GLY A 448 13.09 12.13 -5.66
C GLY A 448 14.26 11.27 -6.14
N ALA A 449 14.50 11.17 -7.46
CA ALA A 449 15.61 10.41 -8.01
C ALA A 449 16.96 11.06 -7.69
N GLU A 450 17.07 12.38 -7.84
CA GLU A 450 18.26 13.14 -7.47
C GLU A 450 18.59 12.95 -5.98
N TYR A 451 17.58 13.02 -5.12
CA TYR A 451 17.75 12.80 -3.69
C TYR A 451 18.29 11.38 -3.37
N ILE A 452 17.75 10.35 -4.01
CA ILE A 452 18.24 8.97 -3.85
C ILE A 452 19.69 8.83 -4.33
N VAL A 453 20.05 9.46 -5.45
CA VAL A 453 21.41 9.44 -6.01
C VAL A 453 22.40 10.11 -5.06
N ASN A 454 22.02 11.24 -4.46
CA ASN A 454 22.86 11.95 -3.49
C ASN A 454 23.20 11.06 -2.28
N ILE A 455 22.21 10.34 -1.74
CA ILE A 455 22.44 9.37 -0.65
C ILE A 455 23.40 8.26 -1.11
N VAL A 456 23.19 7.70 -2.31
CA VAL A 456 24.07 6.67 -2.87
C VAL A 456 25.50 7.18 -3.06
N GLY A 457 25.66 8.44 -3.47
CA GLY A 457 26.94 9.13 -3.65
C GLY A 457 27.65 9.51 -2.35
N GLY A 458 26.99 9.38 -1.20
CA GLY A 458 27.52 9.84 0.09
C GLY A 458 27.49 11.36 0.27
N MET A 459 26.70 12.05 -0.55
CA MET A 459 26.39 13.47 -0.39
C MET A 459 25.15 13.59 0.47
N GLU A 460 25.29 13.44 1.79
CA GLU A 460 24.24 13.85 2.70
C GLU A 460 24.20 15.37 2.72
N GLU A 461 23.14 15.94 2.16
CA GLU A 461 22.80 17.35 2.36
C GLU A 461 22.65 17.58 3.87
N ASN A 462 23.66 18.18 4.49
CA ASN A 462 23.54 18.84 5.80
C ASN A 462 22.60 20.05 5.66
N ILE A 463 21.31 19.80 5.41
CA ILE A 463 20.25 20.82 5.46
C ILE A 463 19.50 20.63 6.77
N ALA A 464 20.24 20.79 7.87
CA ALA A 464 19.66 21.30 9.10
C ALA A 464 19.79 22.83 9.03
N GLY A 465 18.86 23.51 8.35
CA GLY A 465 18.92 24.98 8.32
C GLY A 465 18.02 25.78 7.39
N ALA A 466 17.33 25.19 6.40
CA ALA A 466 16.51 25.97 5.47
C ALA A 466 15.12 25.35 5.25
N THR A 467 14.18 25.66 6.13
CA THR A 467 12.72 25.62 5.84
C THR A 467 12.00 26.55 6.80
N THR A 468 12.30 27.85 6.70
CA THR A 468 11.26 28.87 6.86
C THR A 468 10.83 29.27 5.45
N ALA A 469 10.05 28.40 4.81
CA ALA A 469 9.26 28.84 3.66
C ALA A 469 8.06 29.57 4.25
N ASP A 470 8.04 30.88 4.06
CA ASP A 470 6.98 31.79 4.43
C ASP A 470 5.61 31.22 4.05
N VAL A 471 4.78 30.99 5.07
CA VAL A 471 3.33 31.00 4.89
C VAL A 471 2.98 32.41 4.40
N PRO A 472 2.33 32.59 3.23
CA PRO A 472 1.81 33.89 2.87
C PRO A 472 0.80 34.30 3.95
N ARG A 473 1.20 35.27 4.80
CA ARG A 473 0.27 36.04 5.61
C ARG A 473 -0.56 36.90 4.67
N SER A 474 -1.62 36.33 4.12
CA SER A 474 -2.73 37.10 3.58
C SER A 474 -4.05 36.41 3.90
N GLN A 475 -4.60 36.89 5.01
CA GLN A 475 -6.02 37.05 5.32
C GLN A 475 -6.75 35.89 6.03
N ILE A 476 -7.42 36.37 7.09
CA ILE A 476 -8.32 35.77 8.06
C ILE A 476 -9.51 35.11 7.38
#